data_AF-A0A9E2QFD3-F1
#
_entry.id   AF-A0A9E2QFD3-F1
#
_cell.length_a   1.000
_cell.length_b   1.000
_cell.length_c   1.000
_cell.angle_alpha   90.00
_cell.angle_beta   90.00
_cell.angle_gamma   90.00
#
_symmetry.space_group_name_H-M   'P 1'
#
loop_
_entity.id
_entity.type
_entity.pdbx_description
1 polymer ?
#
loop_
_entity_poly.entity_id
_entity_poly.type
_entity_poly.pdbx_seq_one_letter_code
_entity_poly.pdbx_strand_id
1 'polypeptide(L)'
;LASKLTKWHLDVINETKYSQAMQEGYNSLVALPGVGISLADALYEKGFFSAEEISNSSLEDLMQIRGIAEEKAIKLLETAKKYVANADTSDEVSNKISSDNTLSDDNTSESIESSVSDIQENIGADKGDDEDAFSNAPLTDFEEKNSE
;
A
#
# COMPACT_ATOMS: atom_id res chain seq x y z
N LEU A 1 18.64 -22.51 44.81
CA LEU A 1 17.62 -23.58 44.82
C LEU A 1 16.38 -23.28 43.95
N ALA A 2 16.06 -22.02 43.64
CA ALA A 2 14.88 -21.67 42.82
C ALA A 2 14.88 -22.22 41.37
N SER A 3 16.00 -22.15 40.64
CA SER A 3 16.10 -22.61 39.23
C SER A 3 15.78 -24.11 39.02
N LYS A 4 16.09 -24.97 39.99
CA LYS A 4 15.87 -26.43 39.87
C LYS A 4 14.39 -26.83 40.07
N LEU A 5 13.58 -25.98 40.70
CA LEU A 5 12.15 -26.24 40.94
C LEU A 5 11.29 -25.67 39.82
N THR A 6 11.68 -24.54 39.22
CA THR A 6 10.96 -23.94 38.09
C THR A 6 11.33 -24.56 36.75
N LYS A 7 12.56 -25.11 36.60
CA LYS A 7 13.09 -25.56 35.29
C LYS A 7 13.14 -24.43 34.25
N TRP A 8 13.02 -23.17 34.69
CA TRP A 8 13.12 -21.99 33.85
C TRP A 8 14.56 -21.48 33.93
N HIS A 9 15.26 -21.52 32.79
CA HIS A 9 16.54 -20.85 32.62
C HIS A 9 16.22 -19.39 32.27
N LEU A 10 16.70 -18.45 33.09
CA LEU A 10 16.54 -17.02 32.83
C LEU A 10 17.80 -16.53 32.13
N ASP A 11 17.70 -16.31 30.82
CA ASP A 11 18.78 -15.70 30.05
C ASP A 11 18.74 -14.18 30.23
N VAL A 12 19.75 -13.62 30.89
CA VAL A 12 19.86 -12.16 31.09
C VAL A 12 20.52 -11.57 29.83
N ILE A 13 19.69 -11.01 28.96
CA ILE A 13 20.17 -10.23 27.82
C ILE A 13 20.70 -8.90 28.36
N ASN A 14 21.88 -8.48 27.90
CA ASN A 14 22.46 -7.20 28.33
C ASN A 14 21.62 -6.02 27.79
N GLU A 15 21.60 -4.92 28.54
CA GLU A 15 20.85 -3.70 28.18
C GLU A 15 21.25 -3.17 26.79
N THR A 16 22.53 -3.25 26.44
CA THR A 16 23.06 -2.79 25.15
C THR A 16 22.45 -3.53 23.96
N LYS A 17 22.27 -4.86 24.05
CA LYS A 17 21.69 -5.70 22.99
C LYS A 17 20.21 -5.38 22.80
N TYR A 18 19.49 -5.12 23.89
CA TYR A 18 18.10 -4.72 23.81
C TYR A 18 17.95 -3.38 23.06
N SER A 19 18.76 -2.39 23.44
CA SER A 19 18.76 -1.08 22.78
C SER A 19 19.17 -1.18 21.31
N GLN A 20 20.16 -2.03 20.99
CA GLN A 20 20.59 -2.26 19.62
C GLN A 20 19.49 -2.89 18.78
N ALA A 21 18.82 -3.95 19.27
CA ALA A 21 17.72 -4.60 18.56
C ALA A 21 16.54 -3.63 18.33
N MET A 22 16.21 -2.79 19.31
CA MET A 22 15.19 -1.74 19.14
C MET A 22 15.59 -0.72 18.07
N GLN A 23 16.85 -0.30 18.05
CA GLN A 23 17.34 0.67 17.07
C GLN A 23 17.40 0.07 15.67
N GLU A 24 17.84 -1.19 15.54
CA GLU A 24 17.86 -1.93 14.27
C GLU A 24 16.45 -2.10 13.71
N GLY A 25 15.48 -2.51 14.54
CA GLY A 25 14.09 -2.61 14.13
C GLY A 25 13.54 -1.26 13.65
N TYR A 26 13.79 -0.19 14.40
CA TYR A 26 13.39 1.16 14.00
C TYR A 26 14.03 1.58 12.67
N ASN A 27 15.32 1.28 12.46
CA ASN A 27 16.00 1.56 11.21
C ASN A 27 15.37 0.77 10.04
N SER A 28 14.96 -0.48 10.25
CA SER A 28 14.23 -1.25 9.23
C SER A 28 12.89 -0.63 8.86
N LEU A 29 12.18 -0.01 9.81
CA LEU A 29 10.93 0.73 9.51
C LEU A 29 11.20 1.92 8.59
N VAL A 30 12.19 2.75 8.94
CA VAL A 30 12.53 3.96 8.17
C VAL A 30 13.16 3.63 6.81
N ALA A 31 13.77 2.44 6.67
CA ALA A 31 14.28 1.97 5.40
C ALA A 31 13.18 1.63 4.37
N LEU A 32 11.92 1.46 4.81
CA LEU A 32 10.82 1.17 3.91
C LEU A 32 10.44 2.40 3.07
N PRO A 33 10.28 2.23 1.74
CA PRO A 33 9.86 3.33 0.88
C PRO A 33 8.44 3.79 1.24
N GLY A 34 8.29 5.09 1.49
CA GLY A 34 7.03 5.68 1.93
C GLY A 34 6.87 5.79 3.45
N VAL A 35 7.79 5.23 4.23
CA VAL A 35 7.89 5.46 5.68
C VAL A 35 8.90 6.55 5.96
N GLY A 36 8.41 7.72 6.38
CA GLY A 36 9.25 8.78 6.94
C GLY A 36 9.41 8.62 8.45
N ILE A 37 10.30 9.41 9.07
CA ILE A 37 10.53 9.43 10.52
C ILE A 37 9.21 9.59 11.29
N SER A 38 8.38 10.56 10.92
CA SER A 38 7.09 10.80 11.59
C SER A 38 6.12 9.62 11.46
N LEU A 39 6.21 8.85 10.38
CA LEU A 39 5.36 7.67 10.22
C LEU A 39 5.91 6.48 11.00
N ALA A 40 7.23 6.32 11.03
CA ALA A 40 7.91 5.31 11.84
C ALA A 40 7.63 5.51 13.33
N ASP A 41 7.64 6.75 13.83
CA ASP A 41 7.24 7.08 15.20
C ASP A 41 5.79 6.64 15.47
N ALA A 42 4.86 6.94 14.57
CA ALA A 42 3.46 6.57 14.71
C ALA A 42 3.24 5.04 14.67
N LEU A 43 4.03 4.33 13.86
CA LEU A 43 4.08 2.86 13.83
C LEU A 43 4.63 2.29 15.15
N TYR A 44 5.69 2.89 15.67
CA TYR A 44 6.33 2.49 16.92
C TYR A 44 5.39 2.68 18.12
N GLU A 45 4.63 3.77 18.16
CA GLU A 45 3.60 4.00 19.19
C GLU A 45 2.47 2.95 19.16
N LYS A 46 2.21 2.34 18.00
CA LYS A 46 1.25 1.22 17.87
C LYS A 46 1.86 -0.14 18.19
N GLY A 47 3.16 -0.22 18.45
CA GLY A 47 3.86 -1.46 18.77
C GLY A 47 4.49 -2.16 17.57
N PHE A 48 4.55 -1.51 16.40
CA PHE A 48 5.30 -2.04 15.26
C PHE A 48 6.75 -1.60 15.38
N PHE A 49 7.62 -2.56 15.71
CA PHE A 49 9.05 -2.29 15.95
C PHE A 49 9.95 -2.62 14.76
N SER A 50 9.45 -3.31 13.73
CA SER A 50 10.24 -3.73 12.57
C SER A 50 9.41 -3.82 11.30
N ALA A 51 10.07 -3.86 10.13
CA ALA A 51 9.42 -4.09 8.85
C ALA A 51 8.74 -5.47 8.76
N GLU A 52 9.26 -6.45 9.50
CA GLU A 52 8.69 -7.79 9.60
C GLU A 52 7.31 -7.77 10.28
N GLU A 53 7.18 -6.99 11.36
CA GLU A 53 5.91 -6.83 12.06
C GLU A 53 4.84 -6.20 11.14
N ILE A 54 5.24 -5.24 10.29
CA ILE A 54 4.34 -4.64 9.30
C ILE A 54 3.89 -5.69 8.28
N SER A 55 4.81 -6.54 7.80
CA SER A 55 4.50 -7.55 6.78
C SER A 55 3.49 -8.61 7.26
N ASN A 56 3.47 -8.87 8.58
CA ASN A 56 2.57 -9.79 9.26
C ASN A 56 1.27 -9.13 9.77
N SER A 57 1.20 -7.80 9.77
CA SER A 57 0.04 -7.03 10.23
C SER A 57 -1.12 -7.02 9.22
N SER A 58 -2.32 -6.66 9.69
CA SER A 58 -3.49 -6.48 8.83
C SER A 58 -3.59 -5.05 8.29
N LEU A 59 -4.33 -4.88 7.19
CA LEU A 59 -4.59 -3.57 6.61
C LEU A 59 -5.36 -2.68 7.59
N GLU A 60 -6.36 -3.22 8.29
CA GLU A 60 -7.10 -2.50 9.32
C GLU A 60 -6.20 -1.93 10.42
N ASP A 61 -5.20 -2.68 10.88
CA ASP A 61 -4.28 -2.23 11.93
C ASP A 61 -3.44 -1.04 11.48
N LEU A 62 -2.98 -1.08 10.22
CA LEU A 62 -2.22 0.02 9.62
C LEU A 62 -3.09 1.28 9.43
N MET A 63 -4.38 1.12 9.11
CA MET A 63 -5.31 2.24 8.99
C MET A 63 -5.63 2.93 10.33
N GLN A 64 -5.44 2.25 11.46
CA GLN A 64 -5.59 2.88 12.77
C GLN A 64 -4.45 3.87 13.10
N ILE A 65 -3.38 3.88 12.31
CA ILE A 65 -2.26 4.80 12.47
C ILE A 65 -2.60 6.13 11.84
N ARG A 66 -2.38 7.20 12.61
CA ARG A 66 -2.63 8.57 12.15
C ARG A 66 -1.75 8.89 10.93
N GLY A 67 -2.38 9.21 9.80
CA GLY A 67 -1.68 9.62 8.58
C GLY A 67 -1.47 8.50 7.54
N ILE A 68 -1.95 7.29 7.83
CA ILE A 68 -2.05 6.21 6.85
C ILE A 68 -3.46 6.17 6.27
N ALA A 69 -3.54 6.25 4.94
CA ALA A 69 -4.77 5.96 4.20
C ALA A 69 -4.73 4.52 3.68
N GLU A 70 -5.88 3.97 3.29
CA GLU A 70 -6.01 2.60 2.79
C GLU A 70 -5.03 2.28 1.65
N GLU A 71 -4.95 3.14 0.63
CA GLU A 71 -4.01 2.98 -0.48
C GLU A 71 -2.54 2.96 -0.03
N LYS A 72 -2.20 3.72 1.02
CA LYS A 72 -0.85 3.73 1.59
C LYS A 72 -0.59 2.47 2.41
N ALA A 73 -1.58 1.99 3.16
CA ALA A 73 -1.49 0.76 3.94
C ALA A 73 -1.22 -0.45 3.01
N ILE A 74 -1.94 -0.55 1.89
CA ILE A 74 -1.75 -1.60 0.89
C ILE A 74 -0.32 -1.56 0.34
N LYS A 75 0.16 -0.38 -0.07
CA LYS A 75 1.52 -0.19 -0.58
C LYS A 75 2.57 -0.54 0.48
N LEU A 76 2.36 -0.14 1.73
CA LEU A 76 3.25 -0.45 2.85
C LEU A 76 3.35 -1.95 3.09
N LEU A 77 2.23 -2.65 3.05
CA LEU A 77 2.20 -4.10 3.26
C LEU A 77 2.93 -4.83 2.12
N GLU A 78 2.76 -4.38 0.87
CA GLU A 78 3.50 -4.90 -0.27
C GLU A 78 5.02 -4.60 -0.17
N THR A 79 5.40 -3.38 0.19
CA THR A 79 6.82 -3.00 0.30
C THR A 79 7.49 -3.67 1.48
N ALA A 80 6.81 -3.82 2.62
CA ALA A 80 7.29 -4.55 3.78
C ALA A 80 7.52 -6.02 3.45
N LYS A 81 6.57 -6.70 2.80
CA LYS A 81 6.74 -8.10 2.34
C LYS A 81 7.93 -8.25 1.39
N LYS A 82 8.09 -7.32 0.44
CA LYS A 82 9.25 -7.31 -0.45
C LYS A 82 10.55 -7.08 0.31
N TYR A 83 10.56 -6.17 1.28
CA TYR A 83 11.75 -5.85 2.07
C TYR A 83 12.21 -7.05 2.90
N VAL A 84 11.29 -7.71 3.60
CA VAL A 84 11.56 -8.91 4.40
C VAL A 84 12.05 -10.04 3.49
N ALA A 85 11.35 -10.32 2.40
CA ALA A 85 11.77 -11.34 1.44
C ALA A 85 13.18 -11.05 0.88
N ASN A 86 13.52 -9.79 0.60
CA ASN A 86 14.85 -9.44 0.13
C ASN A 86 15.93 -9.54 1.23
N ALA A 87 15.59 -9.18 2.48
CA ALA A 87 16.48 -9.31 3.63
C ALA A 87 16.81 -10.78 3.91
N ASP A 88 15.84 -11.69 3.77
CA ASP A 88 16.04 -13.14 3.92
C ASP A 88 16.82 -13.74 2.73
N THR A 89 16.66 -13.19 1.52
CA THR A 89 17.37 -13.69 0.32
C THR A 89 18.85 -13.27 0.24
N SER A 90 19.39 -12.57 1.24
CA SER A 90 20.83 -12.55 1.40
C SER A 90 21.39 -13.89 1.91
N ASP A 91 20.53 -14.86 2.28
CA ASP A 91 20.93 -16.21 2.68
C ASP A 91 20.25 -17.39 1.95
N GLU A 92 19.06 -17.33 1.32
CA GLU A 92 18.65 -18.47 0.45
C GLU A 92 17.54 -18.16 -0.57
N VAL A 93 17.90 -18.25 -1.86
CA VAL A 93 17.00 -18.44 -2.99
C VAL A 93 16.35 -19.82 -2.87
N SER A 94 15.06 -19.91 -2.51
CA SER A 94 14.05 -20.86 -3.04
C SER A 94 12.88 -21.07 -2.07
N ASN A 95 11.73 -20.42 -2.32
CA ASN A 95 10.47 -21.16 -2.30
C ASN A 95 9.38 -20.43 -3.10
N LYS A 96 9.22 -20.81 -4.38
CA LYS A 96 7.92 -20.76 -5.05
C LYS A 96 6.98 -21.66 -4.25
N ILE A 97 5.73 -21.25 -4.02
CA ILE A 97 4.52 -22.02 -4.34
C ILE A 97 3.32 -21.11 -4.06
N SER A 98 2.69 -20.68 -5.14
CA SER A 98 1.28 -20.31 -5.16
C SER A 98 0.44 -21.47 -4.61
N SER A 99 -0.47 -21.20 -3.69
CA SER A 99 -1.60 -22.08 -3.37
C SER A 99 -2.84 -21.19 -3.52
N ASP A 100 -3.37 -21.02 -4.72
CA ASP A 100 -4.32 -21.90 -5.43
C ASP A 100 -5.61 -22.21 -4.67
N ASN A 101 -6.69 -21.76 -5.31
CA ASN A 101 -8.11 -22.09 -5.24
C ASN A 101 -8.64 -22.96 -4.09
N THR A 102 -9.65 -22.42 -3.41
CA THR A 102 -10.87 -23.20 -3.14
C THR A 102 -12.02 -22.59 -3.94
N LEU A 103 -12.16 -23.08 -5.18
CA LEU A 103 -13.43 -23.10 -5.90
C LEU A 103 -14.40 -23.95 -5.08
N SER A 104 -15.49 -23.36 -4.64
CA SER A 104 -16.72 -24.07 -4.33
C SER A 104 -17.63 -23.97 -5.55
N ASP A 105 -17.52 -24.97 -6.43
CA ASP A 105 -18.56 -25.34 -7.38
C ASP A 105 -19.79 -25.83 -6.59
N ASP A 106 -20.92 -25.16 -6.74
CA ASP A 106 -22.22 -25.81 -6.68
C ASP A 106 -22.98 -25.47 -7.98
N ASN A 107 -23.23 -26.52 -8.74
CA ASN A 107 -23.93 -26.54 -10.01
C ASN A 107 -25.42 -26.25 -9.81
N THR A 108 -26.03 -25.42 -10.64
CA THR A 108 -27.36 -25.72 -11.19
C THR A 108 -27.52 -25.06 -12.56
N SER A 109 -27.51 -25.94 -13.57
CA SER A 109 -28.09 -25.82 -14.91
C SER A 109 -29.21 -24.78 -15.05
N GLU A 110 -29.26 -24.06 -16.17
CA GLU A 110 -30.02 -24.53 -17.34
C GLU A 110 -29.86 -23.57 -18.53
N SER A 111 -29.64 -24.20 -19.68
CA SER A 111 -29.59 -23.60 -21.00
C SER A 111 -30.91 -22.92 -21.36
N ILE A 112 -30.85 -21.68 -21.83
CA ILE A 112 -31.81 -21.17 -22.82
C ILE A 112 -31.02 -20.47 -23.93
N GLU A 113 -30.64 -21.23 -24.94
CA GLU A 113 -30.51 -20.69 -26.29
C GLU A 113 -31.93 -20.47 -26.84
N SER A 114 -32.24 -19.23 -27.22
CA SER A 114 -33.05 -18.95 -28.41
C SER A 114 -32.82 -17.49 -28.77
N SER A 115 -32.09 -17.22 -29.85
CA SER A 115 -32.66 -16.94 -31.17
C SER A 115 -33.10 -15.48 -31.30
N VAL A 116 -32.43 -14.80 -32.26
CA VAL A 116 -32.97 -13.78 -33.17
C VAL A 116 -33.42 -12.45 -32.52
N SER A 117 -33.34 -11.27 -33.10
CA SER A 117 -32.91 -10.73 -34.40
C SER A 117 -33.22 -9.23 -34.28
N ASP A 118 -32.36 -8.40 -34.88
CA ASP A 118 -32.77 -7.21 -35.63
C ASP A 118 -33.39 -5.98 -34.92
N ILE A 119 -32.85 -4.81 -35.36
CA ILE A 119 -33.51 -3.49 -35.51
C ILE A 119 -33.50 -2.57 -34.24
N GLN A 120 -33.08 -1.30 -34.24
CA GLN A 120 -32.89 -0.34 -35.34
C GLN A 120 -31.77 0.69 -35.03
N GLU A 121 -30.94 0.91 -36.04
CA GLU A 121 -30.19 2.12 -36.35
C GLU A 121 -31.16 3.29 -36.71
N ASN A 122 -31.01 4.45 -36.08
CA ASN A 122 -31.62 5.72 -36.53
C ASN A 122 -30.73 6.87 -35.98
N ILE A 123 -29.72 7.33 -36.72
CA ILE A 123 -29.73 8.31 -37.83
C ILE A 123 -30.18 9.72 -37.40
N GLY A 124 -29.30 10.70 -37.67
CA GLY A 124 -29.61 12.12 -37.84
C GLY A 124 -28.58 13.02 -37.16
N ALA A 125 -27.42 13.28 -37.79
CA ALA A 125 -27.17 14.44 -38.69
C ALA A 125 -27.08 15.76 -37.89
N ASP A 126 -25.98 16.49 -37.92
CA ASP A 126 -25.64 17.33 -39.06
C ASP A 126 -24.16 17.75 -39.05
N LYS A 127 -23.62 17.93 -40.25
CA LYS A 127 -22.22 18.18 -40.59
C LYS A 127 -22.15 19.61 -41.11
N GLY A 128 -21.31 20.44 -40.49
CA GLY A 128 -21.00 21.79 -40.98
C GLY A 128 -19.52 22.07 -40.77
N ASP A 129 -18.76 21.89 -41.83
CA ASP A 129 -17.40 22.41 -42.02
C ASP A 129 -17.49 23.95 -42.20
N ASP A 130 -16.67 24.73 -41.48
CA ASP A 130 -16.22 26.12 -41.79
C ASP A 130 -15.23 26.50 -40.66
N GLU A 131 -13.90 26.43 -40.87
CA GLU A 131 -13.03 27.51 -41.38
C GLU A 131 -13.15 28.83 -40.60
N ASP A 132 -12.00 29.24 -40.02
CA ASP A 132 -11.58 30.61 -39.73
C ASP A 132 -12.56 31.61 -39.09
N ALA A 133 -12.32 31.97 -37.82
CA ALA A 133 -12.18 33.38 -37.43
C ALA A 133 -11.91 33.56 -35.92
N PHE A 134 -10.73 34.10 -35.65
CA PHE A 134 -10.45 35.11 -34.63
C PHE A 134 -11.69 35.73 -33.98
N SER A 135 -11.98 35.33 -32.75
CA SER A 135 -12.80 36.12 -31.83
C SER A 135 -11.91 36.59 -30.68
N ASN A 136 -11.54 37.88 -30.81
CA ASN A 136 -10.83 38.73 -29.89
C ASN A 136 -11.18 38.48 -28.41
N ALA A 137 -10.21 38.00 -27.64
CA ALA A 137 -10.11 38.37 -26.23
C ALA A 137 -9.29 39.67 -26.14
N PRO A 138 -9.84 40.80 -25.68
CA PRO A 138 -9.07 42.02 -25.52
C PRO A 138 -8.04 41.86 -24.40
N LEU A 139 -6.77 42.03 -24.76
CA LEU A 139 -5.69 42.40 -23.86
C LEU A 139 -6.05 43.75 -23.24
N THR A 140 -6.48 43.77 -21.98
CA THR A 140 -6.51 44.99 -21.19
C THR A 140 -5.14 45.15 -20.52
N ASP A 141 -4.28 45.86 -21.23
CA ASP A 141 -3.13 46.56 -20.70
C ASP A 141 -3.62 47.96 -20.28
N PHE A 142 -3.63 48.28 -18.98
CA PHE A 142 -3.69 49.67 -18.51
C PHE A 142 -3.27 49.86 -17.03
N GLU A 143 -2.31 50.77 -16.86
CA GLU A 143 -1.99 51.60 -15.69
C GLU A 143 -1.14 51.04 -14.53
N GLU A 144 0.16 51.00 -14.82
CA GLU A 144 1.18 51.69 -14.01
C GLU A 144 0.76 53.14 -13.65
N LYS A 145 0.45 53.42 -12.36
CA LYS A 145 0.92 54.65 -11.68
C LYS A 145 0.64 54.71 -10.18
N ASN A 146 1.55 55.43 -9.51
CA ASN A 146 1.65 55.88 -8.11
C ASN A 146 2.52 54.94 -7.26
N SER A 147 3.84 55.14 -7.15
CA SER A 147 4.54 56.35 -6.65
C SER A 147 3.93 56.84 -5.34
N GLU A 148 4.35 56.25 -4.21
CA GLU A 148 5.18 56.91 -3.19
C GLU A 148 5.87 55.86 -2.30
#